data_AF-A0A4Z0L3A5-F1
#
_entry.id   AF-A0A4Z0L3A5-F1
#
_cell.length_a   1.000
_cell.length_b   1.000
_cell.length_c   1.000
_cell.angle_alpha   90.00
_cell.angle_beta   90.00
_cell.angle_gamma   90.00
#
_symmetry.space_group_name_H-M   'P 1'
#
loop_
_entity.id
_entity.type
_entity.pdbx_description
1 polymer ?
#
loop_
_entity_poly.entity_id
_entity_poly.type
_entity_poly.pdbx_seq_one_letter_code
_entity_poly.pdbx_strand_id
1 'polypeptide(L)'
;MAEVRPSALLPLAADLSAINASSLTVKAFLDMQDDNLPKLVVCQSLSVMQGVTYEQFEWFVRQSEEQISMVILEAGAHQLLFNAE
;
A
#
# COMPACT_ATOMS: atom_id res chain seq x y z
N MET A 1 5.14 3.69 0.95
CA MET A 1 5.23 2.91 2.20
C MET A 1 4.85 3.83 3.34
N ALA A 2 4.20 3.31 4.38
CA ALA A 2 3.84 4.10 5.56
C ALA A 2 4.17 3.32 6.83
N GLU A 3 4.61 4.02 7.87
CA GLU A 3 4.85 3.42 9.18
C GLU A 3 3.54 3.18 9.89
N VAL A 4 3.40 2.01 10.49
CA VAL A 4 2.20 1.55 11.19
C VAL A 4 2.41 1.72 12.69
N ARG A 5 1.39 2.20 13.39
CA ARG A 5 1.43 2.25 14.85
C ARG A 5 1.51 0.83 15.40
N PRO A 6 2.41 0.53 16.36
CA PRO A 6 2.51 -0.82 16.93
C PRO A 6 1.18 -1.35 17.49
N SER A 7 0.36 -0.47 18.07
CA SER A 7 -0.98 -0.80 18.59
C SER A 7 -2.01 -1.13 17.50
N ALA A 8 -1.80 -0.66 16.28
CA ALA A 8 -2.68 -0.88 15.13
C ALA A 8 -2.28 -2.09 14.28
N LEU A 9 -1.18 -2.77 14.62
CA LEU A 9 -0.63 -3.86 13.83
C LEU A 9 -1.62 -5.03 13.66
N LEU A 10 -2.19 -5.53 14.76
CA LEU A 10 -3.12 -6.67 14.70
C LEU A 10 -4.43 -6.33 13.97
N PRO A 11 -5.09 -5.18 14.24
CA PRO A 11 -6.24 -4.75 13.45
C PRO A 11 -5.92 -4.64 11.95
N LEU A 12 -4.82 -3.97 11.60
CA LEU A 12 -4.44 -3.80 10.19
C LEU A 12 -4.15 -5.15 9.52
N ALA A 13 -3.49 -6.09 10.20
CA ALA A 13 -3.26 -7.44 9.69
C ALA A 13 -4.57 -8.20 9.40
N ALA A 14 -5.59 -8.03 10.25
CA ALA A 14 -6.91 -8.62 10.03
C ALA A 14 -7.62 -8.01 8.81
N ASP A 15 -7.47 -6.69 8.61
CA ASP A 15 -8.13 -5.95 7.52
C ASP A 15 -7.41 -6.05 6.17
N LEU A 16 -6.17 -6.57 6.12
CA LEU A 16 -5.41 -6.70 4.86
C LEU A 16 -6.18 -7.44 3.76
N SER A 17 -7.00 -8.43 4.12
CA SER A 17 -7.82 -9.15 3.13
C SER A 17 -8.88 -8.24 2.50
N ALA A 18 -9.53 -7.40 3.30
CA ALA A 18 -10.53 -6.45 2.83
C ALA A 18 -9.87 -5.34 2.00
N ILE A 19 -8.72 -4.81 2.43
CA ILE A 19 -7.94 -3.81 1.70
C ILE A 19 -7.49 -4.36 0.33
N ASN A 20 -7.01 -5.61 0.27
CA ASN A 20 -6.64 -6.22 -1.01
C ASN A 20 -7.85 -6.52 -1.89
N ALA A 21 -9.04 -6.73 -1.32
CA ALA A 21 -10.27 -6.93 -2.07
C ALA A 21 -10.88 -5.62 -2.58
N SER A 22 -10.53 -4.47 -2.00
CA SER A 22 -11.08 -3.16 -2.40
C SER A 22 -10.47 -2.59 -3.67
N SER A 23 -9.32 -3.12 -4.11
CA SER A 23 -8.66 -2.74 -5.36
C SER A 23 -8.40 -3.93 -6.26
N LEU A 24 -8.58 -3.74 -7.57
CA LEU A 24 -8.32 -4.77 -8.58
C LEU A 24 -6.83 -4.91 -8.93
N THR A 25 -6.00 -3.96 -8.52
CA THR A 25 -4.62 -3.83 -9.01
C THR A 25 -3.59 -3.73 -7.90
N VAL A 26 -3.96 -3.13 -6.77
CA VAL A 26 -3.05 -2.91 -5.65
C VAL A 26 -2.86 -4.17 -4.83
N LYS A 27 -1.66 -4.31 -4.28
CA LYS A 27 -1.33 -5.24 -3.21
C LYS A 27 -0.88 -4.48 -1.97
N ALA A 28 -1.49 -4.79 -0.83
CA ALA A 28 -1.12 -4.29 0.48
C ALA A 28 -0.64 -5.44 1.37
N PHE A 29 0.48 -5.24 2.07
CA PHE A 29 1.03 -6.20 3.02
C PHE A 29 1.87 -5.49 4.09
N LEU A 30 2.14 -6.20 5.18
CA LEU A 30 2.97 -5.73 6.28
C LEU A 30 4.41 -6.21 6.09
N ASP A 31 5.36 -5.28 6.19
CA ASP A 31 6.78 -5.53 6.33
C ASP A 31 7.19 -5.23 7.77
N MET A 32 7.71 -6.24 8.47
CA MET A 32 8.06 -6.18 9.88
C MET A 32 9.51 -6.64 10.07
N GLN A 33 10.26 -5.85 10.83
CA GLN A 33 11.65 -6.13 11.19
C GLN A 33 11.83 -5.83 12.67
N ASP A 34 12.75 -6.51 13.35
CA ASP A 34 12.93 -6.39 14.80
C ASP A 34 13.37 -4.98 15.24
N ASP A 35 14.18 -4.30 14.42
CA ASP A 35 14.79 -3.01 14.76
C ASP A 35 14.00 -1.77 14.26
N ASN A 36 12.89 -1.98 13.54
CA ASN A 36 12.15 -0.90 12.87
C ASN A 36 10.65 -0.95 13.21
N LEU A 37 9.97 0.19 13.10
CA LEU A 37 8.51 0.21 13.13
C LEU A 37 7.93 -0.65 11.99
N PRO A 38 6.80 -1.34 12.22
CA PRO A 38 6.14 -2.10 11.17
C PRO A 38 5.71 -1.16 10.04
N LYS A 39 5.84 -1.62 8.79
CA LYS A 39 5.55 -0.81 7.61
C LYS A 39 4.40 -1.42 6.82
N LEU A 40 3.42 -0.60 6.46
CA LEU A 40 2.43 -0.93 5.46
C LEU A 40 3.04 -0.66 4.09
N VAL A 41 3.25 -1.74 3.34
CA VAL A 41 3.69 -1.69 1.95
C VAL A 41 2.47 -1.82 1.07
N VAL A 42 2.25 -0.80 0.24
CA VAL A 42 1.19 -0.76 -0.77
C VAL A 42 1.88 -0.56 -2.11
N CYS A 43 1.66 -1.48 -3.04
CA CYS A 43 2.35 -1.46 -4.32
C CYS A 43 1.46 -2.03 -5.44
N GLN A 44 1.91 -1.78 -6.67
CA GLN A 44 1.33 -2.34 -7.88
C GLN A 44 2.48 -2.84 -8.77
N SER A 45 2.20 -3.82 -9.61
CA SER A 45 3.19 -4.39 -10.53
C SER A 45 2.74 -4.27 -11.98
N LEU A 46 3.66 -3.86 -12.85
CA LEU A 46 3.52 -3.91 -14.31
C LEU A 46 4.52 -4.93 -14.86
N SER A 47 4.02 -5.96 -15.57
CA SER A 47 4.89 -6.92 -16.25
C SER A 47 5.40 -6.31 -17.55
N VAL A 48 6.72 -6.14 -17.66
CA VAL A 48 7.38 -5.51 -18.81
C VAL A 48 8.14 -6.50 -19.69
N MET A 49 8.00 -7.81 -19.43
CA MET A 49 8.79 -8.87 -20.07
C MET A 49 8.64 -8.88 -21.60
N GLN A 50 7.46 -8.53 -22.13
CA GLN A 50 7.20 -8.45 -23.57
C GLN A 50 7.24 -7.01 -24.10
N GLY A 51 7.89 -6.11 -23.36
CA GLY A 51 7.85 -4.67 -23.61
C GLY A 51 6.53 -4.03 -23.17
N VAL A 52 6.58 -2.72 -22.97
CA VAL A 52 5.42 -1.85 -22.75
C VAL A 52 5.63 -0.56 -23.53
N THR A 53 4.55 0.08 -23.96
CA THR A 53 4.64 1.42 -24.55
C THR A 53 4.82 2.47 -23.46
N TYR A 54 5.26 3.67 -23.86
CA TYR A 54 5.38 4.79 -22.93
C TYR A 54 4.03 5.13 -22.30
N GLU A 55 2.95 5.14 -23.07
CA GLU A 55 1.60 5.46 -22.62
C GLU A 55 1.07 4.42 -21.62
N GLN A 56 1.39 3.14 -21.82
CA GLN A 56 1.06 2.07 -20.86
C GLN A 56 1.78 2.29 -19.53
N PHE A 57 3.06 2.68 -19.58
CA PHE A 57 3.83 2.99 -18.37
C PHE A 57 3.33 4.27 -17.68
N GLU A 58 3.04 5.34 -18.43
CA GLU A 58 2.48 6.58 -17.92
C GLU A 58 1.13 6.33 -17.22
N TRP A 59 0.25 5.57 -17.87
CA TRP A 59 -1.04 5.19 -17.29
C TRP A 59 -0.84 4.38 -16.01
N PHE A 60 0.06 3.39 -16.03
CA PHE A 60 0.39 2.59 -14.86
C PHE A 60 0.86 3.45 -13.69
N VAL A 61 1.75 4.42 -13.91
CA VAL A 61 2.26 5.30 -12.84
C VAL A 61 1.13 6.13 -12.24
N ARG A 62 0.31 6.80 -13.08
CA ARG A 62 -0.80 7.65 -12.60
C ARG A 62 -1.84 6.84 -11.83
N GLN A 63 -2.24 5.70 -12.36
CA GLN A 63 -3.24 4.85 -11.73
C GLN A 63 -2.70 4.19 -10.46
N SER A 64 -1.41 3.80 -10.44
CA SER A 64 -0.78 3.28 -9.23
C SER A 64 -0.72 4.34 -8.14
N GLU A 65 -0.33 5.57 -8.47
CA GLU A 65 -0.28 6.69 -7.52
C GLU A 65 -1.66 6.95 -6.91
N GLU A 66 -2.70 7.02 -7.73
CA GLU A 66 -4.08 7.24 -7.28
C GLU A 66 -4.54 6.14 -6.32
N GLN A 67 -4.39 4.86 -6.71
CA GLN A 67 -4.86 3.75 -5.88
C GLN A 67 -4.05 3.58 -4.60
N ILE A 68 -2.72 3.72 -4.68
CA ILE A 68 -1.85 3.68 -3.51
C ILE A 68 -2.21 4.82 -2.55
N SER A 69 -2.45 6.02 -3.08
CA SER A 69 -2.84 7.18 -2.26
C SER A 69 -4.15 6.94 -1.52
N MET A 70 -5.16 6.36 -2.18
CA MET A 70 -6.44 6.04 -1.53
C MET A 70 -6.26 5.06 -0.37
N VAL A 71 -5.51 3.97 -0.56
CA VAL A 71 -5.28 2.97 0.50
C VAL A 71 -4.53 3.58 1.69
N ILE A 72 -3.51 4.40 1.43
CA ILE A 72 -2.73 5.07 2.48
C ILE A 72 -3.59 6.10 3.23
N LEU A 73 -4.40 6.87 2.51
CA LEU A 73 -5.28 7.88 3.11
C LEU A 73 -6.38 7.24 3.97
N GLU A 74 -6.95 6.13 3.52
CA GLU A 74 -7.93 5.35 4.29
C GLU A 74 -7.29 4.77 5.57
N ALA A 75 -6.12 4.15 5.47
CA ALA A 75 -5.38 3.65 6.64
C ALA A 75 -5.02 4.78 7.63
N GLY A 76 -4.69 5.97 7.11
CA GLY A 76 -4.47 7.17 7.92
C GLY A 76 -5.74 7.65 8.62
N ALA A 77 -6.89 7.66 7.92
CA ALA A 77 -8.19 8.03 8.48
C ALA A 77 -8.63 7.08 9.60
N HIS A 78 -8.30 5.80 9.51
CA HIS A 78 -8.50 4.80 10.55
C HIS A 78 -7.45 4.86 11.68
N GLN A 79 -6.57 5.87 11.69
CA GLN A 79 -5.54 6.09 12.71
C GLN A 79 -4.56 4.90 12.84
N LEU A 80 -4.37 4.12 11.77
CA LEU A 80 -3.49 2.96 11.76
C LEU A 80 -2.02 3.37 11.53
N LEU A 81 -1.81 4.52 10.90
CA LEU A 81 -0.49 5.01 10.52
C LEU A 81 0.12 5.91 11.59
N PHE A 82 1.44 5.82 11.72
CA PHE A 82 2.22 6.73 12.54
C PHE A 82 2.38 8.05 11.78
N ASN A 83 1.96 9.16 12.38
CA ASN A 83 2.25 10.49 11.86
C ASN A 83 3.51 10.96 12.58
N ALA A 84 4.61 11.10 11.85
CA ALA A 84 5.75 11.84 12.34
C ALA A 84 5.33 13.32 12.35
N GLU A 85 4.90 13.83 13.51
CA GLU A 85 4.93 15.27 13.77
C GLU A 85 6.38 15.78 13.77
#